data_AF-A0A1R3T6J7-F1
#
_entry.id   AF-A0A1R3T6J7-F1
#
_cell.length_a   1.000
_cell.length_b   1.000
_cell.length_c   1.000
_cell.angle_alpha   90.00
_cell.angle_beta   90.00
_cell.angle_gamma   90.00
#
_symmetry.space_group_name_H-M   'P 1'
#
loop_
_entity.id
_entity.type
_entity.pdbx_description
1 polymer ?
#
loop_
_entity_poly.entity_id
_entity_poly.type
_entity_poly.pdbx_seq_one_letter_code
_entity_poly.pdbx_strand_id
1 'polypeptide(L)' 'MTGSVHHNSGGPGASSAAHSEAVIQAAQWLAEQNPAPTSVISALRERFGLTALEATEACAQAGKYRVWRRAHG' A
#
# COMPACT_ATOMS: atom_id res chain seq x y z
N MET A 1 -17.00 -3.04 -24.52
CA MET A 1 -17.45 -1.93 -23.64
C MET A 1 -17.04 -2.30 -22.22
N THR A 2 -16.27 -1.42 -21.59
CA THR A 2 -15.44 -1.67 -20.41
C THR A 2 -16.23 -2.20 -19.22
N GLY A 3 -15.84 -3.37 -18.71
CA GLY A 3 -16.41 -3.96 -17.50
C GLY A 3 -16.25 -3.00 -16.32
N SER A 4 -17.39 -2.64 -15.73
CA SER A 4 -17.50 -1.78 -14.56
C SER A 4 -16.65 -2.32 -13.41
N VAL A 5 -15.71 -1.51 -12.94
CA VAL A 5 -15.06 -1.68 -11.63
C VAL A 5 -16.15 -1.53 -10.57
N HIS A 6 -16.51 -2.65 -9.95
CA HIS A 6 -17.31 -2.66 -8.73
C HIS A 6 -16.34 -2.35 -7.59
N HIS A 7 -16.17 -1.08 -7.26
CA HIS A 7 -15.59 -0.68 -5.97
C HIS A 7 -16.65 -0.94 -4.89
N ASN A 8 -16.49 -2.05 -4.17
CA ASN A 8 -17.33 -2.41 -3.04
C ASN A 8 -17.15 -1.38 -1.92
N SER A 9 -18.10 -0.47 -1.79
CA SER A 9 -18.18 0.52 -0.71
C SER A 9 -18.67 -0.15 0.58
N GLY A 10 -17.77 -0.31 1.55
CA GLY A 10 -17.99 -0.17 3.00
C GLY A 10 -19.03 -1.07 3.69
N GLY A 11 -18.55 -2.05 4.46
CA GLY A 11 -19.27 -2.65 5.59
C GLY A 11 -18.53 -2.37 6.92
N PRO A 12 -19.19 -1.84 7.96
CA PRO A 12 -18.55 -1.57 9.25
C PRO A 12 -18.65 -2.80 10.16
N GLY A 13 -17.58 -3.59 10.23
CA GLY A 13 -17.47 -4.66 11.21
C GLY A 13 -16.26 -5.54 10.93
N ALA A 14 -15.23 -5.45 11.77
CA ALA A 14 -14.05 -6.34 11.82
C ALA A 14 -12.88 -6.15 10.83
N SER A 15 -12.87 -5.15 9.93
CA SER A 15 -11.78 -5.00 8.91
C SER A 15 -10.57 -4.12 9.30
N SER A 16 -10.56 -3.49 10.47
CA SER A 16 -9.53 -2.48 10.81
C SER A 16 -8.12 -3.04 10.96
N ALA A 17 -7.97 -4.29 11.42
CA ALA A 17 -6.66 -4.91 11.61
C ALA A 17 -6.07 -5.42 10.28
N ALA A 18 -6.83 -6.24 9.54
CA ALA A 18 -6.37 -6.85 8.28
C ALA A 18 -5.98 -5.82 7.20
N HIS A 19 -6.73 -4.71 7.11
CA HIS A 19 -6.42 -3.60 6.22
C HIS A 19 -5.10 -2.91 6.60
N SER A 20 -4.93 -2.67 7.90
CA SER A 20 -3.71 -2.07 8.45
C SER A 20 -2.49 -2.98 8.20
N GLU A 21 -2.66 -4.29 8.35
CA GLU A 21 -1.61 -5.27 8.07
C GLU A 21 -1.18 -5.26 6.60
N ALA A 22 -2.14 -5.25 5.67
CA ALA A 22 -1.84 -5.20 4.23
C ALA A 22 -1.11 -3.91 3.82
N VAL A 23 -1.51 -2.76 4.37
CA VAL A 23 -0.83 -1.46 4.19
C VAL A 23 0.60 -1.49 4.74
N ILE A 24 0.81 -2.09 5.92
CA ILE A 24 2.14 -2.21 6.53
C ILE A 24 3.05 -3.11 5.68
N GLN A 25 2.56 -4.27 5.26
CA GLN A 25 3.32 -5.20 4.40
C GLN A 25 3.70 -4.55 3.07
N ALA A 26 2.76 -3.85 2.43
CA ALA A 26 2.99 -3.07 1.22
C ALA A 26 4.06 -1.98 1.41
N ALA A 27 3.99 -1.25 2.53
CA ALA A 27 4.94 -0.21 2.85
C ALA A 27 6.36 -0.74 3.11
N GLN A 28 6.48 -1.87 3.81
CA GLN A 28 7.76 -2.54 4.02
C GLN A 28 8.37 -3.02 2.70
N TRP A 29 7.58 -3.73 1.89
CA TRP A 29 8.02 -4.19 0.57
C TRP A 29 8.51 -3.03 -0.31
N LEU A 30 7.78 -1.91 -0.32
CA LEU A 30 8.15 -0.70 -1.06
C LEU A 30 9.42 -0.05 -0.50
N ALA A 31 9.62 -0.07 0.83
CA ALA A 31 10.83 0.43 1.45
C ALA A 31 12.06 -0.40 1.05
N GLU A 32 11.90 -1.69 0.78
CA GLU A 32 12.93 -2.59 0.26
C GLU A 32 13.23 -2.39 -1.22
N GLN A 33 12.26 -1.97 -2.04
CA GLN A 33 12.47 -1.77 -3.47
C GLN A 33 13.51 -0.67 -3.77
N ASN A 34 14.64 -1.08 -4.33
CA ASN A 34 15.69 -0.19 -4.84
C ASN A 34 16.20 -0.70 -6.20
N PRO A 35 15.92 0.00 -7.32
CA PRO A 35 15.20 1.28 -7.43
C PRO A 35 13.69 1.16 -7.20
N ALA A 36 13.04 2.28 -6.85
CA ALA A 36 11.59 2.30 -6.66
C ALA A 36 10.86 2.07 -8.01
N PRO A 37 9.77 1.28 -8.03
CA PRO A 37 8.98 1.08 -9.24
C PRO A 37 8.31 2.38 -9.67
N THR A 38 8.25 2.66 -10.98
CA THR A 38 7.67 3.89 -11.54
C THR A 38 6.20 4.07 -11.17
N SER A 39 5.44 2.98 -11.07
CA SER A 39 4.00 2.98 -10.75
C SER A 39 3.74 2.26 -9.42
N VAL A 40 4.25 2.84 -8.33
CA VAL A 40 4.12 2.25 -6.98
C VAL A 40 2.66 1.95 -6.62
N ILE A 41 1.75 2.89 -6.82
CA ILE A 41 0.34 2.73 -6.46
C ILE A 41 -0.29 1.55 -7.22
N SER A 42 -0.04 1.43 -8.53
CA SER A 42 -0.53 0.27 -9.30
C SER A 42 0.07 -1.03 -8.81
N ALA A 43 1.38 -1.07 -8.58
CA ALA A 43 2.07 -2.26 -8.08
C ALA A 43 1.53 -2.72 -6.72
N LEU A 44 1.23 -1.79 -5.80
CA LEU A 44 0.67 -2.11 -4.50
C LEU A 44 -0.77 -2.62 -4.60
N ARG A 45 -1.58 -2.02 -5.46
CA ARG A 45 -2.97 -2.46 -5.70
C ARG A 45 -3.03 -3.85 -6.34
N GLU A 46 -2.17 -4.11 -7.32
CA GLU A 46 -2.12 -5.40 -8.03
C GLU A 46 -1.53 -6.52 -7.16
N ARG A 47 -0.50 -6.22 -6.34
CA ARG A 47 0.15 -7.23 -5.49
C ARG A 47 -0.64 -7.55 -4.22
N PHE A 48 -1.14 -6.52 -3.55
CA PHE A 48 -1.72 -6.64 -2.21
C PHE A 48 -3.24 -6.50 -2.21
N GLY A 49 -3.87 -6.30 -3.37
CA GLY A 49 -5.32 -6.12 -3.48
C GLY A 49 -5.84 -4.83 -2.85
N LEU A 50 -4.94 -3.86 -2.61
CA LEU A 50 -5.25 -2.61 -1.92
C LEU A 50 -6.12 -1.70 -2.77
N THR A 51 -6.91 -0.86 -2.10
CA THR A 51 -7.58 0.28 -2.71
C THR A 51 -6.58 1.42 -2.97
N ALA A 52 -7.01 2.43 -3.74
CA ALA A 52 -6.18 3.60 -4.01
C ALA A 52 -5.78 4.35 -2.73
N LEU A 53 -6.67 4.42 -1.73
CA LEU A 53 -6.40 5.06 -0.45
C LEU A 53 -5.29 4.34 0.32
N GLU A 54 -5.43 3.03 0.51
CA GLU A 54 -4.44 2.18 1.17
C GLU A 54 -3.07 2.24 0.51
N ALA A 55 -3.04 2.20 -0.83
CA ALA A 55 -1.79 2.27 -1.57
C ALA A 55 -1.09 3.63 -1.35
N THR A 56 -1.84 4.72 -1.23
CA THR A 56 -1.30 6.03 -0.87
C THR A 56 -0.78 6.05 0.57
N GLU A 57 -1.49 5.44 1.52
CA GLU A 57 -1.05 5.30 2.92
C GLU A 57 0.24 4.48 3.02
N ALA A 58 0.32 3.35 2.29
CA ALA A 58 1.50 2.51 2.21
C ALA A 58 2.69 3.26 1.61
N CYS A 59 2.48 4.06 0.56
CA CYS A 59 3.51 4.94 0.00
C CYS A 59 4.06 5.93 1.04
N ALA A 60 3.17 6.61 1.77
CA ALA A 60 3.56 7.55 2.81
C ALA A 60 4.36 6.86 3.94
N GLN A 61 3.95 5.66 4.33
CA GLN A 61 4.62 4.88 5.37
C GLN A 61 5.98 4.34 4.91
N ALA A 62 6.10 3.90 3.65
CA ALA A 62 7.37 3.46 3.06
C ALA A 62 8.43 4.56 3.04
N GLY A 63 8.01 5.80 2.78
CA GLY A 63 8.86 6.99 2.89
C GLY A 63 9.48 7.11 4.28
N LYS A 64 8.70 6.87 5.34
CA LYS A 64 9.20 6.85 6.71
C LYS A 64 10.21 5.73 6.90
N TYR A 65 9.91 4.48 6.54
CA TYR A 65 10.87 3.37 6.71
C TYR A 65 12.22 3.61 6.02
N ARG A 66 12.23 4.27 4.85
CA ARG A 66 13.46 4.68 4.16
C ARG A 66 14.25 5.74 4.93
N VAL A 67 13.57 6.73 5.51
CA VAL A 67 14.19 7.76 6.35
C VAL A 67 14.75 7.15 7.64
N TRP A 68 13.99 6.27 8.30
CA TRP A 68 14.44 5.59 9.52
C TRP A 68 15.68 4.72 9.27
N ARG A 69 15.74 4.00 8.14
CA ARG A 69 16.95 3.27 7.73
C ARG A 69 18.15 4.17 7.44
N ARG A 70 17.93 5.37 6.92
CA ARG A 70 19.01 6.36 6.72
C ARG A 70 19.47 7.01 8.02
N ALA A 71 18.58 7.15 9.00
CA ALA A 71 18.89 7.79 10.28
C ALA A 71 19.55 6.85 11.30
N HIS A 72 19.33 5.54 11.18
CA HIS A 72 19.94 4.50 12.03
C HIS A 72 21.06 3.72 11.33
N GLY A 73 21.50 4.17 10.15
CA GLY A 73 22.59 3.58 9.36
C GLY A 73 23.88 4.36 9.47
#